data_AF-A0A2U2PLR8-F1
#
_entry.id   AF-A0A2U2PLR8-F1
#
_cell.length_a   1.000
_cell.length_b   1.000
_cell.length_c   1.000
_cell.angle_alpha   90.00
_cell.angle_beta   90.00
_cell.angle_gamma   90.00
#
_symmetry.space_group_name_H-M   'P 1'
#
loop_
_entity.id
_entity.type
_entity.pdbx_description
1 polymer ?
#
loop_
_entity_poly.entity_id
_entity_poly.type
_entity_poly.pdbx_seq_one_letter_code
_entity_poly.pdbx_strand_id
1 'polypeptide(L)'
;MKAFYKITIFFILSSCNIQRDRNTSQNKHLSLTGYNHRYELGHHLELKDKVYDRENKTTQDTDRYHIFSDIGDDRDVFSKYRYEEKIMILKEYLRFRGDTSISNKRYEFIAASLAKHPPNYKKNFTVEIEALFSFTRMLTTGNPPLIPLLIENKTGKVINQDRKKVNEVFLVYERWLQDCIKNSFKIIDYPLNGKPYSWMGQEKAKPYLKTAFR
;
A
#
# COMPACT_ATOMS: atom_id res chain seq x y z
N MET A 1 44.85 52.91 -2.15
CA MET A 1 45.65 52.80 -0.92
C MET A 1 44.70 52.47 0.24
N LYS A 2 45.04 51.46 1.06
CA LYS A 2 44.26 50.81 2.14
C LYS A 2 43.29 49.71 1.64
N ALA A 3 43.63 48.41 1.72
CA ALA A 3 43.74 47.55 2.93
C ALA A 3 42.34 47.17 3.46
N PHE A 4 41.98 45.95 3.87
CA PHE A 4 42.62 44.64 3.91
C PHE A 4 41.54 43.66 4.47
N TYR A 5 41.68 42.38 4.11
CA TYR A 5 41.38 41.18 4.93
C TYR A 5 39.96 40.61 5.13
N LYS A 6 39.86 39.35 4.67
CA LYS A 6 39.38 38.14 5.38
C LYS A 6 37.96 38.17 5.96
N ILE A 7 37.05 37.45 5.29
CA ILE A 7 36.25 36.43 6.00
C ILE A 7 36.41 35.08 5.29
N THR A 8 36.82 34.15 6.13
CA THR A 8 37.20 32.77 5.92
C THR A 8 35.99 31.89 5.58
N ILE A 9 36.16 31.09 4.51
CA ILE A 9 35.81 29.68 4.37
C ILE A 9 35.02 29.08 5.55
N PHE A 10 33.74 28.75 5.35
CA PHE A 10 33.07 27.63 6.02
C PHE A 10 31.82 27.25 5.22
N PHE A 11 31.95 26.27 4.32
CA PHE A 11 30.92 25.27 3.95
C PHE A 11 31.56 24.27 2.96
N ILE A 12 32.64 23.63 3.41
CA ILE A 12 33.00 22.29 2.95
C ILE A 12 32.37 21.35 3.98
N LEU A 13 31.79 20.24 3.51
CA LEU A 13 31.01 19.19 4.21
C LEU A 13 29.48 19.25 4.01
N SER A 14 29.05 19.14 2.76
CA SER A 14 27.83 18.37 2.43
C SER A 14 28.03 17.57 1.14
N SER A 15 29.23 17.01 0.98
CA SER A 15 29.62 16.19 -0.17
C SER A 15 30.22 14.87 0.31
N CYS A 16 29.50 14.15 1.16
CA CYS A 16 29.72 12.72 1.46
C CYS A 16 28.41 12.12 1.97
N ASN A 17 27.47 11.82 1.07
CA ASN A 17 26.57 10.66 1.17
C ASN A 17 25.59 10.49 -0.02
N ILE A 18 25.90 11.02 -1.20
CA ILE A 18 25.09 10.78 -2.41
C ILE A 18 25.98 10.11 -3.46
N GLN A 19 26.54 8.95 -3.10
CA GLN A 19 27.22 8.06 -4.05
C GLN A 19 27.42 6.65 -3.48
N ARG A 20 26.32 6.03 -3.05
CA ARG A 20 26.18 4.57 -2.94
C ARG A 20 24.70 4.25 -3.01
N ASP A 21 24.21 4.09 -4.23
CA ASP A 21 23.06 3.27 -4.61
C ASP A 21 22.90 3.38 -6.12
N ARG A 22 23.93 2.92 -6.83
CA ARG A 22 23.81 2.49 -8.22
C ARG A 22 24.15 1.01 -8.20
N ASN A 23 23.21 0.18 -8.64
CA ASN A 23 23.30 -1.28 -8.83
C ASN A 23 22.87 -2.20 -7.69
N THR A 24 21.73 -1.91 -7.06
CA THR A 24 20.83 -2.97 -6.60
C THR A 24 19.43 -2.64 -7.07
N SER A 25 19.03 -3.23 -8.20
CA SER A 25 17.63 -3.49 -8.52
C SER A 25 17.08 -4.55 -7.54
N GLN A 26 17.25 -4.32 -6.24
CA GLN A 26 16.70 -5.16 -5.20
C GLN A 26 15.27 -4.69 -4.94
N ASN A 27 14.36 -5.64 -5.12
CA ASN A 27 12.94 -5.53 -4.86
C ASN A 27 12.72 -4.83 -3.50
N LYS A 28 12.17 -3.61 -3.53
CA LYS A 28 11.81 -2.91 -2.30
C LYS A 28 10.48 -3.46 -1.82
N HIS A 29 10.56 -4.34 -0.83
CA HIS A 29 9.41 -4.73 -0.04
C HIS A 29 8.98 -3.53 0.81
N LEU A 30 7.67 -3.26 0.90
CA LEU A 30 7.14 -2.44 1.99
C LEU A 30 7.71 -3.00 3.29
N SER A 31 8.41 -2.24 4.10
CA SER A 31 8.86 -2.70 5.42
C SER A 31 8.35 -1.69 6.42
N LEU A 32 7.39 -2.09 7.25
CA LEU A 32 6.86 -1.24 8.31
C LEU A 32 7.89 -1.20 9.46
N THR A 33 9.05 -0.59 9.22
CA THR A 33 10.16 -0.54 10.18
C THR A 33 10.42 0.88 10.63
N GLY A 34 9.77 1.26 11.73
CA GLY A 34 9.99 2.55 12.39
C GLY A 34 9.88 2.55 13.91
N TYR A 35 9.50 1.44 14.56
CA TYR A 35 9.41 1.37 16.03
C TYR A 35 10.06 0.09 16.58
N ASN A 36 10.88 0.26 17.62
CA ASN A 36 11.64 -0.76 18.35
C ASN A 36 10.75 -1.70 19.20
N HIS A 37 9.70 -2.25 18.61
CA HIS A 37 9.10 -3.48 19.10
C HIS A 37 9.17 -4.52 18.00
N ARG A 38 9.89 -5.61 18.30
CA ARG A 38 9.84 -6.87 17.54
C ARG A 38 8.37 -7.29 17.44
N TYR A 39 7.69 -6.91 16.38
CA TYR A 39 6.39 -7.45 16.02
C TYR A 39 6.41 -7.89 14.56
N GLU A 40 5.77 -9.02 14.36
CA GLU A 40 5.75 -9.89 13.17
C GLU A 40 5.09 -9.28 11.93
N LEU A 41 5.13 -7.95 11.76
CA LEU A 41 4.86 -7.32 10.46
C LEU A 41 5.92 -7.69 9.42
N GLY A 42 7.11 -8.11 9.88
CA GLY A 42 8.16 -8.67 9.04
C GLY A 42 7.78 -9.99 8.36
N HIS A 43 6.80 -10.77 8.85
CA HIS A 43 6.48 -12.06 8.23
C HIS A 43 5.68 -11.96 6.92
N HIS A 44 5.03 -10.82 6.65
CA HIS A 44 4.39 -10.57 5.35
C HIS A 44 5.28 -9.79 4.36
N LEU A 45 6.43 -9.31 4.84
CA LEU A 45 7.32 -8.39 4.11
C LEU A 45 8.76 -8.94 3.97
N GLU A 46 9.10 -10.02 4.67
CA GLU A 46 10.25 -10.89 4.42
C GLU A 46 9.78 -12.27 3.93
N LEU A 47 9.54 -12.42 2.63
CA LEU A 47 9.73 -13.73 1.99
C LEU A 47 11.21 -13.81 1.57
N LYS A 48 12.08 -14.09 2.54
CA LYS A 48 13.37 -14.70 2.22
C LYS A 48 13.09 -16.01 1.50
N ASP A 49 13.56 -16.11 0.27
CA ASP A 49 14.02 -17.29 -0.47
C ASP A 49 14.05 -18.61 0.34
N LYS A 50 12.89 -19.18 0.66
CA LYS A 50 12.75 -20.49 1.32
C LYS A 50 11.72 -21.40 0.66
N VAL A 51 11.48 -21.21 -0.63
CA VAL A 51 10.82 -22.21 -1.48
C VAL A 51 11.66 -22.43 -2.74
N TYR A 52 12.97 -22.57 -2.53
CA TYR A 52 13.83 -23.39 -3.38
C TYR A 52 14.09 -24.62 -2.50
N ASP A 53 13.69 -25.80 -2.99
CA ASP A 53 13.67 -27.13 -2.32
C ASP A 53 12.29 -27.64 -1.90
N ARG A 54 11.44 -27.89 -2.91
CA ARG A 54 10.50 -29.01 -2.88
C ARG A 54 10.39 -29.62 -4.27
N GLU A 55 11.52 -30.15 -4.73
CA GLU A 55 11.48 -31.25 -5.70
C GLU A 55 10.75 -32.44 -5.06
N ASN A 56 9.95 -33.14 -5.87
CA ASN A 56 9.23 -34.37 -5.56
C ASN A 56 7.98 -34.28 -4.67
N LYS A 57 6.86 -33.91 -5.29
CA LYS A 57 5.62 -34.70 -5.16
C LYS A 57 4.66 -34.45 -6.33
N THR A 58 4.69 -35.39 -7.27
CA THR A 58 3.61 -35.65 -8.22
C THR A 58 2.38 -36.14 -7.46
N THR A 59 1.26 -35.44 -7.57
CA THR A 59 -0.09 -36.03 -7.45
C THR A 59 -1.16 -35.07 -7.98
N GLN A 60 -1.74 -35.52 -9.10
CA GLN A 60 -3.12 -35.34 -9.58
C GLN A 60 -3.86 -34.00 -9.38
N ASP A 61 -4.15 -33.42 -10.54
CA ASP A 61 -5.25 -32.51 -10.84
C ASP A 61 -6.56 -32.88 -10.13
N THR A 62 -7.08 -31.98 -9.27
CA THR A 62 -8.52 -31.66 -9.16
C THR A 62 -8.87 -30.42 -8.32
N ASP A 63 -7.92 -29.75 -7.64
CA ASP A 63 -8.23 -28.57 -6.78
C ASP A 63 -7.48 -27.28 -7.16
N ARG A 64 -7.56 -26.84 -8.42
CA ARG A 64 -6.86 -25.64 -8.93
C ARG A 64 -7.53 -24.28 -8.61
N TYR A 65 -7.98 -24.06 -7.38
CA TYR A 65 -8.34 -22.70 -6.90
C TYR A 65 -7.95 -22.37 -5.46
N HIS A 66 -7.27 -23.27 -4.74
CA HIS A 66 -6.96 -23.05 -3.31
C HIS A 66 -5.48 -22.78 -2.98
N ILE A 67 -4.59 -22.69 -3.98
CA ILE A 67 -3.16 -22.60 -3.73
C ILE A 67 -2.70 -21.19 -4.11
N PHE A 68 -2.78 -20.24 -3.19
CA PHE A 68 -1.88 -19.08 -2.99
C PHE A 68 -2.36 -18.18 -1.81
N SER A 69 -3.06 -18.75 -0.81
CA SER A 69 -3.56 -17.99 0.35
C SER A 69 -2.54 -17.79 1.49
N ASP A 70 -1.27 -18.18 1.32
CA ASP A 70 -0.26 -18.06 2.39
C ASP A 70 0.28 -16.63 2.57
N ILE A 71 -0.03 -15.72 1.65
CA ILE A 71 0.02 -14.29 1.97
C ILE A 71 -1.35 -13.95 2.54
N GLY A 72 -1.52 -14.23 3.84
CA GLY A 72 -2.67 -13.85 4.63
C GLY A 72 -3.20 -12.45 4.26
N ASP A 73 -4.51 -12.34 4.16
CA ASP A 73 -5.15 -11.09 3.78
C ASP A 73 -4.76 -9.99 4.77
N ASP A 74 -4.36 -8.81 4.28
CA ASP A 74 -3.98 -7.65 5.13
C ASP A 74 -5.03 -7.38 6.23
N ARG A 75 -6.29 -7.75 5.99
CA ARG A 75 -7.40 -7.63 6.94
C ARG A 75 -7.33 -8.59 8.12
N ASP A 76 -6.84 -9.81 7.89
CA ASP A 76 -6.73 -10.86 8.91
C ASP A 76 -5.59 -10.55 9.88
N VAL A 77 -4.55 -9.89 9.37
CA VAL A 77 -3.46 -9.34 10.16
C VAL A 77 -3.95 -8.11 10.91
N PHE A 78 -4.61 -7.17 10.23
CA PHE A 78 -5.11 -5.93 10.82
C PHE A 78 -6.11 -6.13 11.95
N SER A 79 -6.95 -7.19 11.89
CA SER A 79 -7.97 -7.46 12.91
C SER A 79 -7.39 -7.77 14.29
N LYS A 80 -6.16 -8.33 14.35
CA LYS A 80 -5.47 -8.74 15.57
C LYS A 80 -4.89 -7.59 16.39
N TYR A 81 -4.74 -6.42 15.79
CA TYR A 81 -4.16 -5.24 16.44
C TYR A 81 -5.16 -4.50 17.33
N ARG A 82 -4.65 -3.86 18.38
CA ARG A 82 -5.38 -2.92 19.22
C ARG A 82 -5.75 -1.67 18.43
N TYR A 83 -6.73 -0.92 18.95
CA TYR A 83 -7.24 0.28 18.29
C TYR A 83 -6.14 1.31 17.97
N GLU A 84 -5.25 1.58 18.92
CA GLU A 84 -4.14 2.52 18.76
C GLU A 84 -3.14 2.05 17.71
N GLU A 85 -2.85 0.75 17.69
CA GLU A 85 -1.94 0.11 16.72
C GLU A 85 -2.52 0.17 15.31
N LYS A 86 -3.82 -0.08 15.15
CA LYS A 86 -4.54 0.08 13.88
C LYS A 86 -4.36 1.49 13.34
N ILE A 87 -4.52 2.52 14.18
CA ILE A 87 -4.29 3.91 13.78
C ILE A 87 -2.85 4.15 13.36
N MET A 88 -1.87 3.61 14.09
CA MET A 88 -0.45 3.75 13.74
C MET A 88 -0.13 3.09 12.40
N ILE A 89 -0.65 1.89 12.15
CA ILE A 89 -0.50 1.19 10.87
C ILE A 89 -1.05 2.03 9.71
N LEU A 90 -2.26 2.59 9.86
CA LEU A 90 -2.84 3.48 8.84
C LEU A 90 -1.97 4.72 8.58
N LYS A 91 -1.40 5.34 9.64
CA LYS A 91 -0.46 6.46 9.49
C LYS A 91 0.80 6.05 8.74
N GLU A 92 1.32 4.85 9.00
CA GLU A 92 2.53 4.35 8.35
C GLU A 92 2.34 4.15 6.85
N TYR A 93 1.19 3.62 6.41
CA TYR A 93 0.89 3.52 4.98
C TYR A 93 0.93 4.88 4.25
N LEU A 94 0.53 5.96 4.92
CA LEU A 94 0.56 7.29 4.32
C LEU A 94 1.99 7.85 4.16
N ARG A 95 2.99 7.28 4.83
CA ARG A 95 4.40 7.67 4.68
C ARG A 95 5.02 7.21 3.35
N PHE A 96 4.41 6.24 2.67
CA PHE A 96 4.84 5.79 1.34
C PHE A 96 4.43 6.73 0.21
N ARG A 97 3.86 7.89 0.53
CA ARG A 97 3.56 8.95 -0.43
C ARG A 97 4.82 9.30 -1.23
N GLY A 98 4.73 9.15 -2.55
CA GLY A 98 5.82 9.48 -3.44
C GLY A 98 6.76 8.32 -3.76
N ASP A 99 6.61 7.16 -3.11
CA ASP A 99 7.43 5.98 -3.42
C ASP A 99 6.95 5.29 -4.72
N THR A 100 7.70 5.53 -5.79
CA THR A 100 7.45 4.95 -7.12
C THR A 100 8.16 3.61 -7.33
N SER A 101 8.83 3.06 -6.33
CA SER A 101 9.44 1.74 -6.46
C SER A 101 8.36 0.69 -6.73
N ILE A 102 8.71 -0.33 -7.50
CA ILE A 102 7.76 -1.38 -7.89
C ILE A 102 7.56 -2.32 -6.71
N SER A 103 6.31 -2.45 -6.27
CA SER A 103 5.86 -3.42 -5.30
C SER A 103 6.04 -4.84 -5.82
N ASN A 104 6.48 -5.73 -4.94
CA ASN A 104 6.55 -7.16 -5.19
C ASN A 104 5.19 -7.88 -4.96
N LYS A 105 4.20 -7.19 -4.37
CA LYS A 105 2.89 -7.75 -4.07
C LYS A 105 2.08 -7.91 -5.35
N ARG A 106 1.60 -9.13 -5.56
CA ARG A 106 0.69 -9.45 -6.65
C ARG A 106 -0.73 -9.48 -6.13
N TYR A 107 -1.61 -8.78 -6.82
CA TYR A 107 -3.05 -8.82 -6.56
C TYR A 107 -3.68 -9.73 -7.60
N GLU A 108 -3.74 -11.03 -7.29
CA GLU A 108 -4.27 -12.05 -8.19
C GLU A 108 -5.80 -12.20 -8.07
N PHE A 109 -6.43 -11.45 -7.17
CA PHE A 109 -7.86 -11.56 -6.91
C PHE A 109 -8.70 -10.82 -7.96
N ILE A 110 -9.47 -11.60 -8.73
CA ILE A 110 -10.61 -11.10 -9.48
C ILE A 110 -11.86 -11.67 -8.80
N ALA A 111 -12.70 -10.80 -8.24
CA ALA A 111 -14.04 -11.25 -7.84
C ALA A 111 -14.72 -11.88 -9.06
N ALA A 112 -15.33 -13.06 -8.93
CA ALA A 112 -15.93 -13.80 -10.05
C ALA A 112 -16.90 -12.94 -10.89
N SER A 113 -17.52 -11.93 -10.27
CA SER A 113 -18.39 -10.93 -10.90
C SER A 113 -17.68 -9.98 -11.88
N LEU A 114 -16.34 -9.91 -11.85
CA LEU A 114 -15.46 -9.11 -12.71
C LEU A 114 -14.63 -9.98 -13.68
N ALA A 115 -14.76 -11.31 -13.61
CA ALA A 115 -13.92 -12.27 -14.33
C ALA A 115 -14.16 -12.32 -15.86
N LYS A 116 -15.20 -11.67 -16.39
CA LYS A 116 -15.51 -11.72 -17.83
C LYS A 116 -14.51 -10.95 -18.71
N HIS A 117 -13.83 -9.94 -18.17
CA HIS A 117 -12.79 -9.20 -18.88
C HIS A 117 -11.76 -8.68 -17.87
N PRO A 118 -10.83 -9.52 -17.40
CA PRO A 118 -9.91 -9.04 -16.41
C PRO A 118 -8.87 -8.13 -17.10
N PRO A 119 -8.90 -6.80 -16.88
CA PRO A 119 -7.95 -5.91 -17.52
C PRO A 119 -6.55 -6.33 -17.06
N ASN A 120 -5.62 -6.65 -17.96
CA ASN A 120 -4.23 -7.12 -17.69
C ASN A 120 -3.66 -6.67 -16.32
N TYR A 121 -4.05 -7.40 -15.27
CA TYR A 121 -3.91 -7.07 -13.85
C TYR A 121 -2.61 -7.65 -13.28
N LYS A 122 -1.87 -8.39 -14.12
CA LYS A 122 -0.52 -8.92 -13.86
C LYS A 122 0.56 -7.82 -13.81
N LYS A 123 0.18 -6.55 -13.70
CA LYS A 123 1.13 -5.44 -13.57
C LYS A 123 1.49 -5.28 -12.10
N ASN A 124 2.78 -5.24 -11.82
CA ASN A 124 3.26 -4.80 -10.52
C ASN A 124 2.87 -3.32 -10.33
N PHE A 125 2.36 -2.99 -9.15
CA PHE A 125 2.01 -1.62 -8.79
C PHE A 125 3.22 -0.91 -8.19
N THR A 126 3.17 0.42 -8.07
CA THR A 126 4.14 1.13 -7.24
C THR A 126 3.80 0.91 -5.76
N VAL A 127 4.80 1.03 -4.90
CA VAL A 127 4.66 0.94 -3.44
C VAL A 127 3.61 1.91 -2.90
N GLU A 128 3.55 3.14 -3.43
CA GLU A 128 2.54 4.12 -3.01
C GLU A 128 1.10 3.69 -3.34
N ILE A 129 0.90 2.99 -4.46
CA ILE A 129 -0.42 2.47 -4.86
C ILE A 129 -0.81 1.29 -3.99
N GLU A 130 0.13 0.37 -3.75
CA GLU A 130 -0.06 -0.72 -2.80
C GLU A 130 -0.45 -0.17 -1.42
N ALA A 131 0.26 0.84 -0.92
CA ALA A 131 0.01 1.41 0.39
C ALA A 131 -1.41 1.97 0.52
N LEU A 132 -1.88 2.76 -0.45
CA LEU A 132 -3.26 3.27 -0.48
C LEU A 132 -4.30 2.15 -0.59
N PHE A 133 -4.00 1.13 -1.39
CA PHE A 133 -4.92 0.02 -1.58
C PHE A 133 -5.01 -0.84 -0.31
N SER A 134 -3.89 -1.21 0.30
CA SER A 134 -3.84 -1.94 1.56
C SER A 134 -4.52 -1.17 2.69
N PHE A 135 -4.31 0.16 2.77
CA PHE A 135 -5.05 1.03 3.68
C PHE A 135 -6.57 0.84 3.50
N THR A 136 -7.06 0.91 2.26
CA THR A 136 -8.50 0.76 1.97
C THR A 136 -8.99 -0.64 2.31
N ARG A 137 -8.21 -1.67 1.97
CA ARG A 137 -8.55 -3.07 2.22
C ARG A 137 -8.73 -3.34 3.71
N MET A 138 -7.90 -2.75 4.58
CA MET A 138 -8.03 -2.87 6.03
C MET A 138 -9.38 -2.39 6.57
N LEU A 139 -10.03 -1.44 5.87
CA LEU A 139 -11.36 -0.93 6.19
C LEU A 139 -12.50 -1.88 5.79
N THR A 140 -12.23 -3.03 5.19
CA THR A 140 -13.25 -3.94 4.66
C THR A 140 -13.27 -5.31 5.34
N THR A 141 -14.39 -6.04 5.25
CA THR A 141 -14.57 -7.47 5.61
C THR A 141 -14.84 -8.31 4.37
N GLY A 142 -14.93 -9.64 4.48
CA GLY A 142 -15.46 -10.51 3.43
C GLY A 142 -14.55 -10.62 2.20
N ASN A 143 -15.04 -10.44 0.98
CA ASN A 143 -14.23 -10.41 -0.25
C ASN A 143 -14.76 -9.30 -1.16
N PRO A 144 -14.47 -8.02 -0.86
CA PRO A 144 -15.01 -6.92 -1.64
C PRO A 144 -14.43 -6.98 -3.07
N PRO A 145 -15.25 -6.67 -4.08
CA PRO A 145 -14.82 -6.62 -5.47
C PRO A 145 -14.01 -5.34 -5.75
N LEU A 146 -12.94 -5.09 -4.98
CA LEU A 146 -12.03 -3.96 -5.13
C LEU A 146 -10.78 -4.38 -5.90
N ILE A 147 -10.38 -3.56 -6.88
CA ILE A 147 -9.16 -3.74 -7.65
C ILE A 147 -8.20 -2.58 -7.34
N PRO A 148 -6.88 -2.79 -7.23
CA PRO A 148 -5.86 -1.74 -7.00
C PRO A 148 -5.66 -0.80 -8.21
N LEU A 149 -6.73 -0.42 -8.89
CA LEU A 149 -6.77 0.58 -9.95
C LEU A 149 -7.54 1.80 -9.45
N LEU A 150 -6.82 2.91 -9.27
CA LEU A 150 -7.43 4.21 -9.04
C LEU A 150 -7.97 4.74 -10.36
N ILE A 151 -9.23 5.15 -10.35
CA ILE A 151 -9.89 5.74 -11.50
C ILE A 151 -10.38 7.15 -11.18
N GLU A 152 -10.36 8.01 -12.19
CA GLU A 152 -11.06 9.29 -12.15
C GLU A 152 -12.54 9.08 -12.51
N ASN A 153 -13.45 9.40 -11.59
CA ASN A 153 -14.87 9.07 -11.70
C ASN A 153 -15.54 9.71 -12.93
N LYS A 154 -15.11 10.93 -13.30
CA LYS A 154 -15.69 11.65 -14.44
C LYS A 154 -15.32 11.01 -15.79
N THR A 155 -14.12 10.45 -15.91
CA THR A 155 -13.57 9.99 -17.19
C THR A 155 -13.40 8.48 -17.28
N GLY A 156 -13.49 7.77 -16.16
CA GLY A 156 -13.19 6.33 -16.05
C GLY A 156 -11.71 5.99 -16.27
N LYS A 157 -10.83 6.98 -16.45
CA LYS A 157 -9.41 6.73 -16.75
C LYS A 157 -8.68 6.27 -15.50
N VAL A 158 -7.81 5.26 -15.67
CA VAL A 158 -6.88 4.79 -14.64
C VAL A 158 -5.80 5.85 -14.42
N ILE A 159 -5.55 6.21 -13.16
CA ILE A 159 -4.64 7.30 -12.77
C ILE A 159 -3.42 6.82 -11.97
N ASN A 160 -3.20 5.52 -11.80
CA ASN A 160 -2.08 4.98 -10.99
C ASN A 160 -0.69 5.49 -11.40
N GLN A 161 -0.52 5.97 -12.63
CA GLN A 161 0.74 6.52 -13.16
C GLN A 161 0.77 8.05 -13.18
N ASP A 162 -0.34 8.72 -12.86
CA ASP A 162 -0.44 10.18 -12.78
C ASP A 162 -0.03 10.65 -11.39
N ARG A 163 1.24 11.01 -11.24
CA ARG A 163 1.86 11.41 -9.96
C ARG A 163 1.11 12.55 -9.28
N LYS A 164 0.59 13.52 -10.04
CA LYS A 164 -0.13 14.66 -9.47
C LYS A 164 -1.44 14.19 -8.86
N LYS A 165 -2.20 13.36 -9.56
CA LYS A 165 -3.48 12.83 -9.07
C LYS A 165 -3.30 11.84 -7.93
N VAL A 166 -2.30 10.96 -7.99
CA VAL A 166 -1.97 10.05 -6.88
C VAL A 166 -1.62 10.84 -5.62
N ASN A 167 -0.85 11.93 -5.75
CA ASN A 167 -0.55 12.82 -4.63
C ASN A 167 -1.81 13.49 -4.06
N GLU A 168 -2.77 13.89 -4.89
CA GLU A 168 -4.08 14.39 -4.43
C GLU A 168 -4.86 13.31 -3.68
N VAL A 169 -4.80 12.06 -4.12
CA VAL A 169 -5.41 10.92 -3.43
C VAL A 169 -4.80 10.72 -2.04
N PHE A 170 -3.47 10.77 -1.88
CA PHE A 170 -2.84 10.73 -0.55
C PHE A 170 -3.36 11.83 0.38
N LEU A 171 -3.47 13.07 -0.11
CA LEU A 171 -4.02 14.19 0.68
C LEU A 171 -5.47 13.99 1.10
N VAL A 172 -6.25 13.23 0.32
CA VAL A 172 -7.62 12.83 0.69
C VAL A 172 -7.57 11.82 1.84
N TYR A 173 -6.70 10.82 1.78
CA TYR A 173 -6.56 9.81 2.83
C TYR A 173 -6.03 10.40 4.14
N GLU A 174 -5.04 11.29 4.06
CA GLU A 174 -4.52 12.02 5.22
C GLU A 174 -5.64 12.78 5.93
N ARG A 175 -6.43 13.57 5.19
CA ARG A 175 -7.56 14.32 5.75
C ARG A 175 -8.62 13.40 6.35
N TRP A 176 -9.02 12.37 5.61
CA TRP A 176 -9.97 11.37 6.08
C TRP A 176 -9.51 10.72 7.40
N LEU A 177 -8.24 10.33 7.50
CA LEU A 177 -7.72 9.70 8.71
C LEU A 177 -7.74 10.66 9.90
N GLN A 178 -7.40 11.95 9.69
CA GLN A 178 -7.49 12.97 10.75
C GLN A 178 -8.94 13.16 11.22
N ASP A 179 -9.89 13.21 10.29
CA ASP A 179 -11.31 13.35 10.61
C ASP A 179 -11.84 12.14 11.38
N CYS A 180 -11.43 10.92 10.99
CA CYS A 180 -11.76 9.70 11.72
C CYS A 180 -11.16 9.70 13.13
N ILE A 181 -9.87 10.06 13.29
CA ILE A 181 -9.22 10.15 14.60
C ILE A 181 -9.96 11.15 15.50
N LYS A 182 -10.28 12.34 14.99
CA LYS A 182 -10.99 13.40 15.72
C LYS A 182 -12.36 12.93 16.23
N ASN A 183 -13.04 12.08 15.46
CA ASN A 183 -14.35 11.53 15.80
C ASN A 183 -14.28 10.13 16.43
N SER A 184 -13.10 9.65 16.83
CA SER A 184 -12.88 8.32 17.40
C SER A 184 -13.47 7.19 16.54
N PHE A 185 -13.39 7.34 15.21
CA PHE A 185 -13.88 6.40 14.20
C PHE A 185 -15.37 6.02 14.38
N LYS A 186 -16.19 6.92 14.97
CA LYS A 186 -17.64 6.71 15.13
C LYS A 186 -18.40 6.61 13.81
N ILE A 187 -17.90 7.28 12.77
CA ILE A 187 -18.43 7.24 11.41
C ILE A 187 -17.28 6.83 10.51
N ILE A 188 -17.46 5.72 9.79
CA ILE A 188 -16.47 5.18 8.87
C ILE A 188 -17.14 5.07 7.51
N ASP A 189 -16.56 5.73 6.53
CA ASP A 189 -16.83 5.56 5.11
C ASP A 189 -15.51 5.28 4.37
N TYR A 190 -15.57 5.10 3.05
CA TYR A 190 -14.35 5.01 2.27
C TYR A 190 -13.70 6.40 2.16
N PRO A 191 -12.35 6.51 2.23
CA PRO A 191 -11.64 7.78 2.05
C PRO A 191 -12.01 8.52 0.75
N LEU A 192 -12.32 7.75 -0.29
CA LEU A 192 -12.67 8.25 -1.62
C LEU A 192 -14.18 8.46 -1.84
N ASN A 193 -15.02 8.30 -0.82
CA ASN A 193 -16.46 8.47 -0.95
C ASN A 193 -16.81 9.94 -1.29
N GLY A 194 -17.59 10.14 -2.35
CA GLY A 194 -17.94 11.48 -2.84
C GLY A 194 -16.76 12.30 -3.41
N LYS A 195 -15.60 11.68 -3.65
CA LYS A 195 -14.42 12.34 -4.22
C LYS A 195 -14.36 12.15 -5.75
N PRO A 196 -13.53 12.91 -6.48
CA PRO A 196 -13.39 12.73 -7.93
C PRO A 196 -12.67 11.42 -8.33
N TYR A 197 -12.17 10.67 -7.35
CA TYR A 197 -11.45 9.42 -7.54
C TYR A 197 -12.19 8.27 -6.86
N SER A 198 -12.00 7.05 -7.33
CA SER A 198 -12.43 5.83 -6.63
C SER A 198 -11.50 4.68 -6.98
N TRP A 199 -11.54 3.63 -6.16
CA TRP A 199 -11.03 2.34 -6.61
C TRP A 199 -12.01 1.70 -7.58
N MET A 200 -11.49 1.04 -8.60
CA MET A 200 -12.31 0.24 -9.48
C MET A 200 -13.07 -0.83 -8.67
N GLY A 201 -14.40 -0.81 -8.76
CA GLY A 201 -15.31 -1.71 -8.05
C GLY A 201 -15.75 -1.24 -6.65
N GLN A 202 -15.33 -0.04 -6.20
CA GLN A 202 -15.69 0.52 -4.89
C GLN A 202 -17.19 0.65 -4.67
N GLU A 203 -17.97 0.95 -5.71
CA GLU A 203 -19.41 1.06 -5.65
C GLU A 203 -20.08 -0.25 -5.21
N LYS A 204 -19.52 -1.39 -5.63
CA LYS A 204 -19.96 -2.74 -5.24
C LYS A 204 -19.36 -3.18 -3.91
N ALA A 205 -18.34 -2.49 -3.42
CA ALA A 205 -17.64 -2.81 -2.18
C ALA A 205 -18.32 -2.24 -0.92
N LYS A 206 -19.26 -1.30 -1.05
CA LYS A 206 -19.96 -0.67 0.10
C LYS A 206 -20.49 -1.65 1.16
N PRO A 207 -21.12 -2.80 0.81
CA PRO A 207 -21.61 -3.76 1.82
C PRO A 207 -20.50 -4.42 2.65
N TYR A 208 -19.25 -4.33 2.21
CA TYR A 208 -18.10 -4.93 2.85
C TYR A 208 -17.36 -3.96 3.76
N LEU A 209 -17.81 -2.71 3.90
CA LEU A 209 -17.16 -1.76 4.80
C LEU A 209 -17.30 -2.21 6.25
N LYS A 210 -16.19 -2.26 6.98
CA LYS A 210 -16.18 -2.53 8.42
C LYS A 210 -16.86 -1.38 9.15
N THR A 211 -18.02 -1.66 9.74
CA THR A 211 -18.75 -0.70 10.58
C THR A 211 -18.15 -0.56 11.98
N ALA A 212 -17.20 -1.42 12.35
CA ALA A 212 -16.53 -1.42 13.64
C ALA A 212 -15.00 -1.32 13.47
N PHE A 213 -14.45 -0.11 13.59
CA PHE A 213 -13.19 0.08 14.33
C PHE A 213 -13.54 0.06 15.83
N ARG A 214 -14.10 -1.05 16.30
CA ARG A 214 -14.29 -1.32 17.73
C ARG A 214 -13.24 -2.31 18.18
#